data_AF-A0A1T1AX91-F1
#
_entry.id   AF-A0A1T1AX91-F1
#
_cell.length_a   1.000
_cell.length_b   1.000
_cell.length_c   1.000
_cell.angle_alpha   90.00
_cell.angle_beta   90.00
_cell.angle_gamma   90.00
#
_symmetry.space_group_name_H-M   'P 1'
#
loop_
_entity.id
_entity.type
_entity.pdbx_description
1 polymer ?
#
loop_
_entity_poly.entity_id
_entity_poly.type
_entity_poly.pdbx_seq_one_letter_code
_entity_poly.pdbx_strand_id
1 'polypeptide(L)'
;MSLQPTFSTPTVALPVMLVAEVQDSLLVVVHDLKRLDGLLTHTMENLMQRFTAASADLSDPALIAMQELEGVRAGLHAALTELQFQDMASQLIIHTSKILQGCAYRLASDSMGSEDGEAVPFVEDVPDRPNPVTQDEMQAGSVELF
;
A
#
# COMPACT_ATOMS: atom_id res chain seq x y z
N MET A 1 50.64 -21.92 -12.60
CA MET A 1 49.42 -21.97 -11.75
C MET A 1 49.11 -20.56 -11.31
N SER A 2 48.12 -19.91 -11.91
CA SER A 2 47.66 -18.58 -11.47
C SER A 2 46.63 -18.75 -10.37
N LEU A 3 46.91 -18.22 -9.18
CA LEU A 3 45.96 -18.11 -8.07
C LEU A 3 45.01 -16.95 -8.36
N GLN A 4 43.76 -17.28 -8.70
CA GLN A 4 42.71 -16.29 -8.85
C GLN A 4 42.16 -15.96 -7.45
N PRO A 5 42.10 -14.68 -7.03
CA PRO A 5 41.57 -14.32 -5.72
C PRO A 5 40.06 -14.55 -5.71
N THR A 6 39.59 -15.40 -4.80
CA THR A 6 38.16 -15.51 -4.48
C THR A 6 37.76 -14.27 -3.69
N PHE A 7 37.15 -13.29 -4.35
CA PHE A 7 36.48 -12.20 -3.64
C PHE A 7 35.20 -12.77 -3.03
N SER A 8 35.26 -13.16 -1.76
CA SER A 8 34.06 -13.47 -0.98
C SER A 8 33.26 -12.18 -0.78
N THR A 9 31.96 -12.23 -1.09
CA THR A 9 31.04 -11.13 -0.81
C THR A 9 31.04 -10.84 0.70
N PRO A 10 31.14 -9.58 1.13
CA PRO A 10 31.08 -9.24 2.54
C PRO A 10 29.73 -9.70 3.10
N THR A 11 29.76 -10.53 4.15
CA THR A 11 28.59 -11.16 4.76
C THR A 11 28.53 -10.82 6.25
N VAL A 12 27.33 -10.61 6.79
CA VAL A 12 27.09 -10.41 8.23
C VAL A 12 26.44 -11.67 8.80
N ALA A 13 27.05 -12.28 9.80
CA ALA A 13 26.48 -13.42 10.51
C ALA A 13 25.51 -12.91 11.58
N LEU A 14 24.25 -13.37 11.54
CA LEU A 14 23.21 -13.06 12.51
C LEU A 14 22.73 -14.34 13.22
N PRO A 15 22.41 -14.30 14.52
CA PRO A 15 21.76 -15.42 15.19
C PRO A 15 20.40 -15.73 14.57
N VAL A 16 20.09 -17.01 14.34
CA VAL A 16 18.80 -17.44 13.75
C VAL A 16 17.60 -16.90 14.54
N MET A 17 17.68 -16.89 15.87
CA MET A 17 16.62 -16.34 16.72
C MET A 17 16.36 -14.86 16.43
N LEU A 18 17.41 -14.07 16.19
CA LEU A 18 17.26 -12.66 15.84
C LEU A 18 16.60 -12.50 14.47
N VAL A 19 16.93 -13.36 13.51
CA VAL A 19 16.30 -13.35 12.18
C VAL A 19 14.81 -13.70 12.28
N ALA A 20 14.45 -14.70 13.09
CA ALA A 20 13.07 -15.08 13.35
C ALA A 20 12.27 -13.95 14.02
N GLU A 21 12.85 -13.26 15.01
CA GLU A 21 12.20 -12.11 15.67
C GLU A 21 11.92 -10.95 14.69
N VAL A 22 12.88 -10.66 13.79
CA VAL A 22 12.69 -9.64 12.75
C VAL A 22 11.64 -10.08 11.74
N GLN A 23 11.66 -11.34 11.32
CA GLN A 23 10.64 -11.91 10.43
C GLN A 23 9.24 -11.77 11.04
N ASP A 24 9.05 -12.19 12.29
CA ASP A 24 7.78 -12.09 12.99
C ASP A 24 7.31 -10.64 13.09
N SER A 25 8.22 -9.72 13.43
CA SER A 25 7.92 -8.29 13.48
C SER A 25 7.44 -7.75 12.14
N LEU A 26 8.07 -8.16 11.03
CA LEU A 26 7.65 -7.77 9.68
C LEU A 26 6.26 -8.33 9.34
N LEU A 27 5.97 -9.58 9.71
CA LEU A 27 4.65 -10.19 9.46
C LEU A 27 3.53 -9.54 10.28
N VAL A 28 3.82 -9.12 11.51
CA VAL A 28 2.91 -8.30 12.33
C VAL A 28 2.58 -6.99 11.60
N VAL A 29 3.59 -6.28 11.10
CA VAL A 29 3.38 -5.02 10.36
C VAL A 29 2.56 -5.26 9.08
N VAL A 30 2.81 -6.34 8.34
CA VAL A 30 2.02 -6.70 7.14
C VAL A 30 0.55 -6.92 7.51
N HIS A 31 0.27 -7.62 8.61
CA HIS A 31 -1.09 -7.82 9.09
C HIS A 31 -1.77 -6.50 9.49
N ASP A 32 -1.05 -5.62 10.19
CA ASP A 32 -1.55 -4.31 10.59
C ASP A 32 -1.82 -3.40 9.39
N LEU A 33 -0.96 -3.41 8.37
CA LEU A 33 -1.18 -2.68 7.12
C LEU A 33 -2.42 -3.18 6.37
N LYS A 34 -2.63 -4.51 6.31
CA LYS A 34 -3.85 -5.09 5.72
C LYS A 34 -5.10 -4.66 6.48
N ARG A 35 -5.02 -4.62 7.83
CA ARG A 35 -6.12 -4.13 8.65
C ARG A 35 -6.37 -2.64 8.44
N LEU A 36 -5.32 -1.84 8.34
CA LEU A 36 -5.40 -0.40 8.06
C LEU A 36 -6.08 -0.13 6.72
N ASP A 37 -5.69 -0.84 5.66
CA ASP A 37 -6.32 -0.74 4.34
C ASP A 37 -7.82 -1.03 4.40
N GLY A 38 -8.22 -2.10 5.10
CA GLY A 38 -9.64 -2.42 5.30
C GLY A 38 -10.42 -1.36 6.09
N LEU A 39 -9.81 -0.79 7.14
CA LEU A 39 -10.44 0.29 7.93
C LEU A 39 -10.60 1.57 7.10
N LEU A 40 -9.60 1.92 6.30
CA LEU A 40 -9.64 3.08 5.42
C LEU A 40 -10.67 2.89 4.32
N THR A 41 -10.65 1.76 3.62
CA THR A 41 -11.64 1.41 2.58
C THR A 41 -13.05 1.54 3.12
N HIS A 42 -13.36 0.90 4.25
CA HIS A 42 -14.68 0.96 4.85
C HIS A 42 -15.09 2.38 5.26
N THR A 43 -14.18 3.15 5.86
CA THR A 43 -14.47 4.53 6.27
C THR A 43 -14.75 5.42 5.06
N MET A 44 -13.99 5.22 3.99
CA MET A 44 -14.06 6.03 2.77
C MET A 44 -15.31 5.71 1.94
N GLU A 45 -15.70 4.44 1.85
CA GLU A 45 -17.01 4.03 1.30
C GLU A 45 -18.16 4.73 2.05
N ASN A 46 -18.13 4.73 3.38
CA ASN A 46 -19.15 5.41 4.18
C ASN A 46 -19.16 6.92 3.96
N LEU A 47 -18.00 7.56 3.86
CA LEU A 47 -17.91 9.00 3.57
C LEU A 47 -18.46 9.32 2.18
N MET A 48 -18.12 8.52 1.18
CA MET A 48 -18.59 8.68 -0.19
C MET A 48 -20.11 8.52 -0.30
N GLN A 49 -20.66 7.52 0.37
CA GLN A 49 -22.11 7.34 0.44
C GLN A 49 -22.80 8.55 1.10
N ARG A 50 -22.25 9.06 2.21
CA ARG A 50 -22.82 10.21 2.92
C ARG A 50 -22.74 11.51 2.12
N PHE A 51 -21.62 11.78 1.47
CA PHE A 51 -21.47 12.97 0.63
C PHE A 51 -22.31 12.89 -0.64
N THR A 52 -22.42 11.72 -1.26
CA THR A 52 -23.31 11.53 -2.41
C THR A 52 -24.77 11.74 -2.02
N ALA A 53 -25.20 11.21 -0.88
CA ALA A 53 -26.56 11.43 -0.36
C ALA A 53 -26.83 12.92 -0.08
N ALA A 54 -25.91 13.60 0.63
CA ALA A 54 -26.03 15.03 0.88
C ALA A 54 -26.05 15.86 -0.42
N SER A 55 -25.31 15.43 -1.45
CA SER A 55 -25.29 16.10 -2.75
C SER A 55 -26.61 15.92 -3.49
N ALA A 56 -27.22 14.73 -3.38
CA ALA A 56 -28.54 14.47 -3.95
C ALA A 56 -29.62 15.31 -3.26
N ASP A 57 -29.60 15.39 -1.93
CA ASP A 57 -30.54 16.21 -1.15
C ASP A 57 -30.42 17.70 -1.54
N LEU A 58 -29.20 18.21 -1.69
CA LEU A 58 -28.94 19.60 -2.11
C LEU A 58 -29.25 19.88 -3.59
N SER A 59 -29.53 18.83 -4.37
CA SER A 59 -29.96 18.93 -5.77
C SER A 59 -31.48 19.05 -5.91
N ASP A 60 -32.23 19.13 -4.82
CA ASP A 60 -33.65 19.46 -4.87
C ASP A 60 -33.87 20.83 -5.55
N PRO A 61 -34.79 20.95 -6.53
CA PRO A 61 -35.04 22.21 -7.24
C PRO A 61 -35.34 23.41 -6.33
N ALA A 62 -35.98 23.18 -5.18
CA ALA A 62 -36.26 24.23 -4.20
C ALA A 62 -34.98 24.74 -3.52
N LEU A 63 -33.98 23.86 -3.34
CA LEU A 63 -32.71 24.19 -2.71
C LEU A 63 -31.67 24.71 -3.71
N ILE A 64 -31.71 24.25 -4.96
CA ILE A 64 -30.82 24.74 -6.04
C ILE A 64 -30.99 26.25 -6.25
N ALA A 65 -32.23 26.76 -6.16
CA ALA A 65 -32.51 28.17 -6.34
C ALA A 65 -31.98 29.06 -5.20
N MET A 66 -31.62 28.48 -4.04
CA MET A 66 -31.11 29.21 -2.89
C MET A 66 -29.62 29.51 -3.05
N GLN A 67 -29.29 30.77 -3.29
CA GLN A 67 -27.92 31.22 -3.54
C GLN A 67 -27.02 31.08 -2.29
N GLU A 68 -27.60 31.10 -1.10
CA GLU A 68 -26.94 30.90 0.19
C GLU A 68 -26.32 29.50 0.34
N LEU A 69 -26.82 28.52 -0.42
CA LEU A 69 -26.33 27.13 -0.40
C LEU A 69 -25.23 26.86 -1.43
N GLU A 70 -24.86 27.85 -2.25
CA GLU A 70 -23.87 27.66 -3.31
C GLU A 70 -22.50 27.25 -2.76
N GLY A 71 -22.04 27.90 -1.69
CA GLY A 71 -20.78 27.52 -1.03
C GLY A 71 -20.80 26.11 -0.45
N VAL A 72 -21.96 25.65 0.02
CA VAL A 72 -22.12 24.28 0.55
C VAL A 72 -22.03 23.25 -0.57
N ARG A 73 -22.70 23.49 -1.71
CA ARG A 73 -22.61 22.64 -2.89
C ARG A 73 -21.19 22.57 -3.45
N ALA A 74 -20.53 23.72 -3.58
CA ALA A 74 -19.15 23.79 -4.04
C ALA A 74 -18.19 23.03 -3.10
N GLY A 75 -18.33 23.23 -1.79
CA GLY A 75 -17.53 22.52 -0.79
C GLY A 75 -17.74 21.01 -0.81
N LEU A 76 -18.98 20.56 -0.99
CA LEU A 76 -19.31 19.14 -1.08
C LEU A 76 -18.75 18.50 -2.35
N HIS A 77 -18.84 19.19 -3.50
CA HIS A 77 -18.26 18.71 -4.74
C HIS A 77 -16.73 18.60 -4.64
N ALA A 78 -16.08 19.61 -4.05
CA ALA A 78 -14.64 19.57 -3.79
C ALA A 78 -14.27 18.39 -2.87
N ALA A 79 -15.02 18.15 -1.80
CA ALA A 79 -14.78 17.01 -0.91
C ALA A 79 -14.93 15.64 -1.63
N LEU A 80 -15.90 15.51 -2.54
CA LEU A 80 -16.04 14.31 -3.38
C LEU A 80 -14.83 14.12 -4.32
N THR A 81 -14.32 15.20 -4.92
CA THR A 81 -13.12 15.16 -5.76
C THR A 81 -11.89 14.76 -4.95
N GLU A 82 -11.70 15.32 -3.76
CA GLU A 82 -10.57 14.97 -2.90
C GLU A 82 -10.59 13.50 -2.44
N LEU A 83 -11.78 12.93 -2.22
CA LEU A 83 -11.91 11.50 -1.88
C LEU A 83 -11.46 10.57 -3.02
N GLN A 84 -11.32 11.05 -4.26
CA GLN A 84 -10.80 10.24 -5.38
C GLN A 84 -9.32 9.89 -5.20
N PHE A 85 -8.57 10.65 -4.39
CA PHE A 85 -7.18 10.35 -4.06
C PHE A 85 -7.01 9.20 -3.05
N GLN A 86 -8.11 8.66 -2.50
CA GLN A 86 -8.08 7.53 -1.58
C GLN A 86 -7.51 6.26 -2.21
N ASP A 87 -7.79 6.02 -3.49
CA ASP A 87 -7.30 4.85 -4.21
C ASP A 87 -5.75 4.78 -4.18
N MET A 88 -5.09 5.93 -4.28
CA MET A 88 -3.62 6.03 -4.20
C MET A 88 -3.08 5.65 -2.81
N ALA A 89 -3.79 6.01 -1.73
CA ALA A 89 -3.37 5.66 -0.38
C ALA A 89 -3.46 4.14 -0.15
N SER A 90 -4.53 3.50 -0.63
CA SER A 90 -4.67 2.04 -0.60
C SER A 90 -3.58 1.34 -1.41
N GLN A 91 -3.26 1.84 -2.60
CA GLN A 91 -2.16 1.30 -3.41
C GLN A 91 -0.80 1.38 -2.70
N LEU A 92 -0.48 2.50 -2.04
CA LEU A 92 0.76 2.66 -1.26
C LEU A 92 0.83 1.66 -0.09
N ILE A 93 -0.28 1.43 0.61
CA ILE A 93 -0.35 0.45 1.70
C ILE A 93 -0.16 -0.97 1.18
N ILE A 94 -0.81 -1.33 0.07
CA ILE A 94 -0.67 -2.63 -0.58
C ILE A 94 0.77 -2.85 -1.04
N HIS A 95 1.37 -1.87 -1.72
CA HIS A 95 2.74 -1.92 -2.19
C HIS A 95 3.73 -2.12 -1.03
N THR A 96 3.59 -1.33 0.04
CA THR A 96 4.42 -1.45 1.25
C THR A 96 4.27 -2.84 1.89
N SER A 97 3.03 -3.35 1.95
CA SER A 97 2.76 -4.70 2.47
C SER A 97 3.48 -5.78 1.67
N LYS A 98 3.48 -5.70 0.34
CA LYS A 98 4.21 -6.64 -0.53
C LYS A 98 5.71 -6.60 -0.32
N ILE A 99 6.30 -5.41 -0.18
CA ILE A 99 7.74 -5.25 0.10
C ILE A 99 8.11 -5.89 1.44
N LEU A 100 7.38 -5.57 2.51
CA LEU A 100 7.67 -6.10 3.85
C LEU A 100 7.47 -7.61 3.93
N GLN A 101 6.42 -8.13 3.27
CA GLN A 101 6.19 -9.58 3.16
C GLN A 101 7.33 -10.27 2.41
N GLY A 102 7.79 -9.69 1.29
CA GLY A 102 8.96 -10.20 0.56
C GLY A 102 10.22 -10.21 1.40
N CYS A 103 10.46 -9.19 2.23
CA CYS A 103 11.56 -9.17 3.18
C CYS A 103 11.44 -10.30 4.21
N ALA A 104 10.27 -10.50 4.81
CA ALA A 104 10.04 -11.55 5.80
C ALA A 104 10.28 -12.95 5.23
N TYR A 105 9.86 -13.20 3.98
CA TYR A 105 10.04 -14.50 3.34
C TYR A 105 11.48 -14.76 2.90
N ARG A 106 12.19 -13.73 2.41
CA ARG A 106 13.64 -13.85 2.14
C ARG A 106 14.42 -14.17 3.41
N LEU A 107 14.12 -13.50 4.53
CA LEU A 107 14.74 -13.80 5.82
C LEU A 107 14.49 -15.25 6.25
N ALA A 108 13.28 -15.78 6.06
CA ALA A 108 12.98 -17.20 6.30
C ALA A 108 13.87 -18.12 5.45
N SER A 109 13.83 -17.89 4.14
CA SER A 109 14.52 -18.72 3.14
C SER A 109 16.02 -18.77 3.38
N ASP A 110 16.63 -17.61 3.66
CA ASP A 110 18.08 -17.50 3.83
C ASP A 110 18.55 -18.05 5.19
N SER A 111 17.68 -18.09 6.21
CA SER A 111 18.03 -18.54 7.57
C SER A 111 17.75 -20.01 7.86
N MET A 112 16.72 -20.61 7.24
CA MET A 112 16.34 -22.01 7.50
C MET A 112 17.14 -23.03 6.68
N GLY A 113 17.92 -22.59 5.69
CA GLY A 113 18.66 -23.48 4.81
C GLY A 113 17.75 -24.34 3.92
N SER A 114 18.31 -24.94 2.86
CA SER A 114 17.58 -25.83 1.96
C SER A 114 17.39 -27.22 2.58
N GLU A 115 16.73 -27.33 3.71
CA GLU A 115 16.41 -28.65 4.29
C GLU A 115 15.02 -29.11 3.83
N ASP A 116 15.05 -30.13 2.97
CA ASP A 116 13.95 -30.98 2.51
C ASP A 116 12.61 -30.33 2.09
N GLY A 117 12.59 -29.90 0.83
CA GLY A 117 11.50 -30.24 -0.09
C GLY A 117 10.21 -29.42 -0.02
N GLU A 118 10.01 -28.54 0.95
CA GLU A 118 8.89 -27.60 0.96
C GLU A 118 9.38 -26.20 0.64
N ALA A 119 9.22 -25.81 -0.63
CA ALA A 119 9.49 -24.46 -1.08
C ALA A 119 8.61 -23.50 -0.26
N VAL A 120 9.24 -22.63 0.55
CA VAL A 120 8.57 -21.47 1.12
C VAL A 120 7.91 -20.73 -0.05
N PRO A 121 6.61 -20.40 -0.01
CA PRO A 121 5.93 -19.77 -1.14
C PRO A 121 6.70 -18.52 -1.54
N PHE A 122 7.41 -18.61 -2.67
CA PHE A 122 8.10 -17.47 -3.23
C PHE A 122 7.01 -16.50 -3.64
N VAL A 123 6.99 -15.30 -3.05
CA VAL A 123 6.08 -14.26 -3.52
C VAL A 123 6.61 -13.85 -4.89
N GLU A 124 5.94 -14.34 -5.93
CA GLU A 124 6.28 -14.04 -7.34
C GLU A 124 6.28 -12.52 -7.62
N ASP A 125 5.58 -11.71 -6.81
CA ASP A 125 5.41 -10.28 -7.05
C ASP A 125 5.93 -9.40 -5.89
N VAL A 126 7.22 -9.45 -5.59
CA VAL A 126 7.85 -8.32 -4.88
C VAL A 126 8.04 -7.20 -5.91
N PRO A 127 7.48 -5.99 -5.69
CA PRO A 127 7.60 -4.91 -6.66
C PRO A 127 9.07 -4.58 -6.97
N ASP A 128 9.44 -4.62 -8.26
CA ASP A 128 10.81 -4.34 -8.71
C ASP A 128 11.23 -2.87 -8.49
N ARG A 129 10.26 -1.95 -8.43
CA ARG A 129 10.51 -0.52 -8.27
C ARG A 129 10.31 -0.09 -6.81
N PRO A 130 11.27 0.65 -6.23
CA PRO A 130 11.23 1.08 -4.83
C PRO A 130 10.18 2.16 -4.52
N ASN A 131 9.58 2.78 -5.55
CA ASN A 131 8.55 3.79 -5.36
C ASN A 131 7.45 3.65 -6.42
N PRO A 132 6.18 3.47 -6.04
CA PRO A 132 5.10 3.21 -6.99
C PRO A 132 4.54 4.47 -7.66
N VAL A 133 4.85 5.68 -7.16
CA VAL A 133 4.29 6.94 -7.70
C VAL A 133 5.32 8.07 -7.67
N THR A 134 5.48 8.79 -8.78
CA THR A 134 6.14 10.10 -8.82
C THR A 134 5.10 11.22 -8.98
N GLN A 135 5.35 12.41 -8.42
CA GLN A 135 4.40 13.56 -8.48
C GLN A 135 4.01 13.95 -9.92
N ASP A 136 4.88 13.71 -10.90
CA ASP A 136 4.64 14.03 -12.30
C ASP A 136 3.56 13.14 -12.95
N GLU A 137 3.33 11.94 -12.42
CA GLU A 137 2.26 11.03 -12.89
C GLU A 137 0.88 11.40 -12.32
N MET A 138 0.84 12.14 -11.20
CA MET A 138 -0.40 12.59 -10.55
C MET A 138 -1.16 13.67 -11.34
N GLN A 139 -0.46 14.51 -12.11
CA GLN A 139 -1.09 15.58 -12.90
C GLN A 139 -1.70 15.10 -14.22
N ALA A 140 -1.28 13.94 -14.73
CA ALA A 140 -1.68 13.45 -16.05
C ALA A 140 -2.96 12.59 -16.04
N GLY A 141 -3.51 12.26 -14.87
CA GLY A 141 -4.72 11.42 -14.75
C GLY A 141 -4.56 9.99 -15.28
N SER A 142 -3.33 9.58 -15.62
CA SER A 142 -2.98 8.24 -16.07
C SER A 142 -1.83 7.77 -15.21
N VAL A 143 -2.14 6.87 -14.29
CA VAL A 143 -1.13 6.11 -13.57
C VAL A 143 -1.21 4.69 -14.14
N GLU A 144 -0.23 4.27 -14.92
CA GLU A 144 0.00 2.85 -15.17
C GLU A 144 0.67 2.28 -13.92
N LEU A 145 -0.14 1.64 -13.08
CA LEU A 145 0.33 0.85 -11.96
C LEU A 145 0.16 -0.62 -12.36
N PHE A 146 1.28 -1.32 -12.41
CA PHE A 146 1.40 -2.75 -12.70
C PHE A 146 0.34 -3.60 -11.99
#